data_AF-A0A2T2RV57-F1
#
_entry.id   AF-A0A2T2RV57-F1
#
_cell.length_a   1.000
_cell.length_b   1.000
_cell.length_c   1.000
_cell.angle_alpha   90.00
_cell.angle_beta   90.00
_cell.angle_gamma   90.00
#
_symmetry.space_group_name_H-M   'P 1'
#
loop_
_entity.id
_entity.type
_entity.pdbx_description
1 polymer ?
#
loop_
_entity_poly.entity_id
_entity_poly.type
_entity_poly.pdbx_seq_one_letter_code
_entity_poly.pdbx_strand_id
1 'polypeptide(L)'
;MDQTSTHTVKLLELFINDNPSAAELKRALVAVSPAGESLEPRDSFADQPKLHSPGGPDVQSSAELMKNGIKQTMEKALLTFNEELPKNPEVEILKPGRIRLSPLEAQPEPTNILRLKTELVRRWPMTNLLDILKETDLRVGYG
;
A
#
# COMPACT_ATOMS: atom_id res chain seq x y z
N MET A 1 -13.63 26.27 -3.78
CA MET A 1 -12.34 26.25 -3.04
C MET A 1 -12.53 25.21 -1.96
N ASP A 2 -12.15 23.97 -2.24
CA ASP A 2 -12.52 22.81 -1.43
C ASP A 2 -11.26 22.26 -0.73
N GLN A 3 -11.17 22.46 0.59
CA GLN A 3 -10.03 22.04 1.40
C GLN A 3 -10.03 20.52 1.68
N THR A 4 -11.17 19.87 1.45
CA THR A 4 -11.37 18.43 1.65
C THR A 4 -10.62 17.62 0.59
N SER A 5 -10.49 18.16 -0.62
CA SER A 5 -9.74 17.53 -1.72
C SER A 5 -8.22 17.56 -1.51
N THR A 6 -7.70 18.55 -0.76
CA THR A 6 -6.26 18.65 -0.49
C THR A 6 -5.82 17.71 0.63
N HIS A 7 -6.66 17.42 1.63
CA HIS A 7 -6.22 16.67 2.79
C HIS A 7 -6.06 15.17 2.51
N THR A 8 -6.97 14.59 1.72
CA THR A 8 -6.93 13.16 1.35
C THR A 8 -5.79 12.84 0.40
N VAL A 9 -5.46 13.75 -0.52
CA VAL A 9 -4.29 13.61 -1.41
C VAL A 9 -2.99 13.70 -0.61
N LYS A 10 -2.95 14.52 0.44
CA LYS A 10 -1.78 14.66 1.31
C LYS A 10 -1.51 13.42 2.18
N LEU A 11 -2.56 12.72 2.63
CA LEU A 11 -2.44 11.47 3.38
C LEU A 11 -1.99 10.29 2.51
N LEU A 12 -2.44 10.24 1.26
CA LEU A 12 -1.98 9.24 0.28
C LEU A 12 -0.55 9.51 -0.19
N GLU A 13 -0.16 10.77 -0.40
CA GLU A 13 1.23 11.10 -0.75
C GLU A 13 2.22 10.85 0.39
N LEU A 14 1.84 11.07 1.65
CA LEU A 14 2.69 10.73 2.81
C LEU A 14 2.95 9.22 2.90
N PHE A 15 1.95 8.39 2.54
CA PHE A 15 2.10 6.94 2.58
C PHE A 15 2.92 6.38 1.42
N ILE A 16 2.93 7.08 0.27
CA ILE A 16 3.66 6.67 -0.94
C ILE A 16 5.11 7.18 -0.96
N ASN A 17 5.39 8.37 -0.40
CA ASN A 17 6.72 9.01 -0.47
C ASN A 17 7.73 8.56 0.61
N ASP A 18 7.30 7.86 1.66
CA ASP A 18 8.20 7.34 2.72
C ASP A 18 8.80 5.95 2.39
N ASN A 19 8.63 5.45 1.16
CA ASN A 19 9.38 4.30 0.69
C ASN A 19 10.75 4.79 0.16
N PRO A 20 11.89 4.46 0.81
CA PRO A 20 13.21 4.87 0.33
C PRO A 20 13.35 4.42 -1.12
N SER A 21 13.51 5.40 -2.01
CA SER A 21 13.59 5.20 -3.44
C SER A 21 14.53 4.03 -3.74
N ALA A 22 14.18 3.18 -4.70
CA ALA A 22 15.03 2.06 -5.13
C ALA A 22 16.49 2.47 -5.43
N ALA A 23 16.75 3.76 -5.67
CA ALA A 23 18.09 4.35 -5.78
C ALA A 23 18.91 4.31 -4.46
N GLU A 24 18.28 4.50 -3.31
CA GLU A 24 18.92 4.43 -1.98
C GLU A 24 19.24 2.99 -1.60
N LEU A 25 18.32 2.06 -1.87
CA LEU A 25 18.57 0.62 -1.71
C LEU A 25 19.69 0.13 -2.65
N LYS A 26 19.74 0.65 -3.88
CA LYS A 26 20.84 0.34 -4.82
C LYS A 26 22.18 0.94 -4.38
N ARG A 27 22.19 2.15 -3.83
CA ARG A 27 23.41 2.79 -3.30
C ARG A 27 23.98 2.05 -2.09
N ALA A 28 23.11 1.57 -1.18
CA ALA A 28 23.53 0.74 -0.06
C ALA A 28 24.13 -0.60 -0.51
N LEU A 29 23.60 -1.20 -1.58
CA LEU A 29 24.11 -2.46 -2.12
C LEU A 29 25.45 -2.30 -2.86
N VAL A 30 25.69 -1.17 -3.53
CA VAL A 30 26.95 -0.88 -4.25
C VAL A 30 28.10 -0.54 -3.30
N ALA A 31 27.82 0.07 -2.15
CA ALA A 31 28.84 0.38 -1.14
C ALA A 31 29.50 -0.88 -0.51
N VAL A 32 28.89 -2.05 -0.68
CA VAL A 32 29.41 -3.35 -0.22
C VAL A 32 30.40 -3.98 -1.21
N SER A 33 30.60 -3.40 -2.41
CA SER A 33 31.54 -3.94 -3.40
C SER A 33 32.34 -2.84 -4.11
N PRO A 34 33.58 -2.55 -3.67
CA PRO A 34 34.46 -1.70 -4.45
C PRO A 34 35.06 -2.48 -5.63
N ALA A 35 34.68 -2.00 -6.81
CA ALA A 35 35.34 -2.03 -8.11
C ALA A 35 36.55 -2.98 -8.32
N GLY A 36 36.42 -3.82 -9.34
CA GLY A 36 37.42 -4.01 -10.40
C GLY A 36 38.82 -4.45 -9.99
N GLU A 37 39.06 -5.76 -9.97
CA GLU A 37 40.42 -6.30 -9.98
C GLU A 37 40.62 -7.11 -11.27
N SER A 38 41.64 -6.69 -12.02
CA SER A 38 42.13 -7.25 -13.27
C SER A 38 42.55 -8.72 -13.11
N LEU A 39 42.26 -9.56 -14.10
CA LEU A 39 42.72 -10.95 -14.15
C LEU A 39 44.20 -11.00 -14.54
N GLU A 40 45.09 -11.18 -13.57
CA GLU A 40 46.47 -11.62 -13.82
C GLU A 40 46.63 -13.14 -13.53
N PRO A 41 47.57 -13.83 -14.23
CA PRO A 41 47.60 -15.27 -14.33
C PRO A 41 47.99 -15.96 -13.03
N ARG A 42 47.24 -17.03 -12.75
CA ARG A 42 47.55 -18.08 -11.78
C ARG A 42 48.98 -18.56 -11.99
N ASP A 43 49.85 -18.37 -11.00
CA ASP A 43 50.77 -19.41 -10.54
C ASP A 43 51.39 -19.06 -9.18
N SER A 44 51.48 -20.08 -8.33
CA SER A 44 52.25 -20.12 -7.08
C SER A 44 51.71 -19.33 -5.88
N PHE A 45 51.15 -20.05 -4.90
CA PHE A 45 51.54 -19.88 -3.48
C PHE A 45 50.97 -21.03 -2.65
N ALA A 46 51.77 -22.08 -2.48
CA ALA A 46 51.59 -23.05 -1.41
C ALA A 46 52.02 -22.42 -0.09
N ASP A 47 51.19 -21.52 0.46
CA ASP A 47 51.11 -21.21 1.89
C ASP A 47 49.88 -20.30 2.10
N GLN A 48 48.71 -20.87 2.40
CA GLN A 48 47.57 -20.07 2.85
C GLN A 48 47.50 -20.17 4.37
N PRO A 49 47.64 -19.05 5.13
CA PRO A 49 47.19 -19.04 6.50
C PRO A 49 45.69 -19.34 6.50
N LYS A 50 45.27 -20.29 7.34
CA LYS A 50 43.86 -20.65 7.51
C LYS A 50 43.08 -19.36 7.77
N LEU A 51 42.33 -18.90 6.76
CA LEU A 51 41.50 -17.73 6.89
C LEU A 51 40.44 -18.09 7.93
N HIS A 52 40.63 -17.63 9.18
CA HIS A 52 39.50 -17.45 10.07
C HIS A 52 38.60 -16.48 9.32
N SER A 53 37.51 -16.97 8.72
CA SER A 53 36.50 -16.11 8.11
C SER A 53 36.15 -15.06 9.17
N PRO A 54 36.48 -13.78 8.98
CA PRO A 54 35.88 -12.76 9.82
C PRO A 54 34.39 -12.92 9.54
N GLY A 55 33.62 -13.24 10.59
CA GLY A 55 32.17 -13.36 10.47
C GLY A 55 31.66 -12.16 9.70
N GLY A 56 31.23 -12.41 8.46
CA GLY A 56 30.72 -11.35 7.59
C GLY A 56 29.59 -10.63 8.30
N PRO A 57 29.39 -9.32 8.02
CA PRO A 57 28.41 -8.50 8.73
C PRO A 57 27.05 -9.19 8.74
N ASP A 58 26.76 -9.72 9.92
CA ASP A 58 25.48 -10.03 10.52
C ASP A 58 24.26 -9.94 9.59
N VAL A 59 24.04 -10.99 8.78
CA VAL A 59 22.78 -11.16 8.02
C VAL A 59 21.59 -11.24 8.99
N GLN A 60 21.81 -11.71 10.22
CA GLN A 60 20.80 -11.75 11.27
C GLN A 60 20.43 -10.33 11.75
N SER A 61 21.37 -9.39 11.83
CA SER A 61 21.11 -7.95 12.12
C SER A 61 20.17 -7.36 11.11
N SER A 62 20.41 -7.58 9.82
CA SER A 62 19.62 -6.94 8.77
C SER A 62 18.15 -7.40 8.83
N ALA A 63 17.92 -8.69 9.10
CA ALA A 63 16.58 -9.24 9.29
C ALA A 63 15.90 -8.72 10.57
N GLU A 64 16.63 -8.63 11.68
CA GLU A 64 16.11 -8.11 12.95
C GLU A 64 15.81 -6.60 12.88
N LEU A 65 16.66 -5.82 12.21
CA LEU A 65 16.43 -4.40 11.95
C LEU A 65 15.18 -4.18 11.10
N MET A 66 14.98 -4.98 10.05
CA MET A 66 13.76 -4.92 9.23
C MET A 66 12.50 -5.30 10.03
N LYS A 67 12.55 -6.41 10.79
CA LYS A 67 11.42 -6.85 11.63
C LYS A 67 11.01 -5.76 12.61
N ASN A 68 12.00 -5.17 13.29
CA ASN A 68 11.78 -4.13 14.27
C ASN A 68 11.28 -2.83 13.63
N GLY A 69 11.81 -2.47 12.46
CA GLY A 69 11.33 -1.33 11.68
C GLY A 69 9.85 -1.48 11.29
N ILE A 70 9.44 -2.64 10.77
CA ILE A 70 8.02 -2.91 10.44
C ILE A 70 7.15 -2.83 11.69
N LYS A 71 7.58 -3.44 12.79
CA LYS A 71 6.83 -3.42 14.06
C LYS A 71 6.64 -2.01 14.58
N GLN A 72 7.69 -1.19 14.57
CA GLN A 72 7.62 0.21 14.99
C GLN A 72 6.69 1.04 14.09
N THR A 73 6.78 0.85 12.77
CA THR A 73 5.90 1.54 11.82
C THR A 73 4.44 1.15 12.05
N MET A 74 4.15 -0.14 12.25
CA MET A 74 2.79 -0.60 12.59
C MET A 74 2.29 -0.03 13.91
N GLU A 75 3.11 -0.07 14.97
CA GLU A 75 2.73 0.48 16.28
C GLU A 75 2.41 1.97 16.17
N LYS A 76 3.26 2.74 15.50
CA LYS A 76 3.04 4.17 15.28
C LYS A 76 1.77 4.42 14.46
N ALA A 77 1.55 3.67 13.38
CA ALA A 77 0.37 3.81 12.53
C ALA A 77 -0.92 3.47 13.29
N LEU A 78 -0.92 2.40 14.10
CA LEU A 78 -2.08 2.01 14.89
C LEU A 78 -2.38 2.98 16.02
N LEU A 79 -1.35 3.54 16.67
CA LEU A 79 -1.51 4.61 17.68
C LEU A 79 -2.13 5.85 17.05
N THR A 80 -1.56 6.31 15.93
CA THR A 80 -2.07 7.47 15.19
C THR A 80 -3.51 7.22 14.74
N PHE A 81 -3.80 6.04 14.19
CA PHE A 81 -5.14 5.66 13.79
C PHE A 81 -6.12 5.70 14.97
N ASN A 82 -5.75 5.13 16.12
CA ASN A 82 -6.60 5.14 17.31
C ASN A 82 -6.83 6.56 17.88
N GLU A 83 -5.86 7.45 17.75
CA GLU A 83 -5.97 8.86 18.18
C GLU A 83 -6.81 9.70 17.23
N GLU A 84 -6.71 9.46 15.92
CA GLU A 84 -7.40 10.24 14.89
C GLU A 84 -8.82 9.73 14.59
N LEU A 85 -9.09 8.44 14.75
CA LEU A 85 -10.39 7.84 14.41
C LEU A 85 -11.57 8.49 15.15
N PRO A 86 -11.50 8.80 16.47
CA PRO A 86 -12.58 9.50 17.18
C PRO A 86 -12.76 10.97 16.77
N LYS A 87 -11.80 11.55 16.05
CA LYS A 87 -11.88 12.94 15.56
C LYS A 87 -12.60 13.03 14.21
N ASN A 88 -12.79 11.91 13.52
CA ASN A 88 -13.51 11.88 12.25
C ASN A 88 -15.02 12.04 12.48
N PRO A 89 -15.67 13.12 12.00
CA PRO A 89 -17.11 13.35 12.20
C PRO A 89 -17.99 12.32 11.48
N GLU A 90 -17.43 11.56 10.53
CA GLU A 90 -18.13 10.48 9.83
C GLU A 90 -18.10 9.15 10.59
N VAL A 91 -17.39 9.08 11.72
CA VAL A 91 -17.17 7.84 12.48
C VAL A 91 -17.55 8.03 13.94
N GLU A 92 -18.43 7.16 14.44
CA GLU A 92 -18.83 7.07 15.84
C GLU A 92 -18.37 5.73 16.43
N ILE A 93 -17.53 5.78 17.47
CA ILE A 93 -17.05 4.57 18.18
C ILE A 93 -17.98 4.26 19.36
N LEU A 94 -18.71 3.15 19.24
CA LEU A 94 -19.73 2.68 20.17
C LEU A 94 -19.20 1.54 21.05
N LYS A 95 -19.67 1.45 22.30
CA LYS A 95 -19.31 0.35 23.22
C LYS A 95 -20.33 -0.80 23.18
N PRO A 96 -19.91 -2.07 23.28
CA PRO A 96 -18.53 -2.57 23.21
C PRO A 96 -18.11 -2.89 21.76
N GLY A 97 -17.11 -2.16 21.24
CA GLY A 97 -16.38 -2.52 20.00
C GLY A 97 -17.15 -2.35 18.69
N ARG A 98 -18.14 -1.46 18.60
CA ARG A 98 -18.89 -1.19 17.37
C ARG A 98 -18.42 0.13 16.75
N ILE A 99 -18.35 0.16 15.42
CA ILE A 99 -18.06 1.37 14.65
C ILE A 99 -19.33 1.69 13.86
N ARG A 100 -19.82 2.91 13.99
CA ARG A 100 -20.93 3.42 13.21
C ARG A 100 -20.41 4.49 12.26
N LEU A 101 -20.80 4.39 11.00
CA LEU A 101 -20.49 5.40 9.99
C LEU A 101 -21.68 6.34 9.83
N SER A 102 -21.40 7.60 9.58
CA SER A 102 -22.42 8.56 9.15
C SER A 102 -23.02 8.09 7.82
N PRO A 103 -24.36 8.13 7.67
CA PRO A 103 -24.98 7.83 6.39
C PRO A 103 -24.42 8.71 5.29
N LEU A 104 -24.18 8.12 4.11
CA LEU A 104 -23.74 8.89 2.97
C LEU A 104 -24.85 9.86 2.55
N GLU A 105 -24.47 11.08 2.20
CA GLU A 105 -25.39 12.03 1.59
C GLU A 105 -26.01 11.44 0.32
N ALA A 106 -27.29 11.74 0.11
CA ALA A 106 -28.00 11.25 -1.06
C ALA A 106 -27.29 11.74 -2.32
N GLN A 107 -26.74 10.80 -3.10
CA GLN A 107 -26.12 11.15 -4.36
C GLN A 107 -27.18 11.72 -5.32
N PRO A 108 -26.84 12.78 -6.08
CA PRO A 108 -27.74 13.30 -7.09
C PRO A 108 -28.04 12.23 -8.15
N GLU A 109 -29.20 12.35 -8.80
CA GLU A 109 -29.57 11.40 -9.84
C GLU A 109 -28.50 11.40 -10.95
N PRO A 110 -27.92 10.23 -11.31
CA PRO A 110 -26.88 10.20 -12.32
C PRO A 110 -27.45 10.61 -13.68
N THR A 111 -26.83 11.59 -14.33
CA THR A 111 -27.32 12.24 -15.57
C THR A 111 -27.76 11.25 -16.65
N ASN A 112 -27.10 10.10 -16.75
CA ASN A 112 -27.34 9.11 -17.80
C ASN A 112 -28.36 8.02 -17.42
N ILE A 113 -28.90 8.01 -16.20
CA ILE A 113 -29.75 6.91 -15.72
C ILE A 113 -31.05 6.82 -16.52
N LEU A 114 -31.64 7.95 -16.88
CA LEU A 114 -32.87 7.99 -17.68
C LEU A 114 -32.62 7.42 -19.07
N ARG A 115 -31.51 7.83 -19.71
CA ARG A 115 -31.10 7.34 -21.02
C ARG A 115 -30.85 5.84 -21.01
N LEU A 116 -30.18 5.34 -19.97
CA LEU A 116 -29.95 3.91 -19.78
C LEU A 116 -31.26 3.16 -19.60
N LYS A 117 -32.18 3.65 -18.76
CA LYS A 117 -33.52 3.07 -18.58
C LYS A 117 -34.27 2.98 -19.91
N THR A 118 -34.25 4.04 -20.72
CA THR A 118 -34.91 4.05 -22.04
C THR A 118 -34.32 3.01 -22.98
N GLU A 119 -32.99 2.97 -23.13
CA GLU A 119 -32.33 1.98 -23.99
C GLU A 119 -32.53 0.55 -23.49
N LEU A 120 -32.60 0.37 -22.18
CA LEU A 120 -32.83 -0.93 -21.57
C LEU A 120 -34.24 -1.44 -21.87
N VAL A 121 -35.27 -0.63 -21.64
CA VAL A 121 -36.66 -1.01 -21.97
C VAL A 121 -36.80 -1.29 -23.48
N ARG A 122 -36.09 -0.52 -24.33
CA ARG A 122 -36.10 -0.72 -25.77
C ARG A 122 -35.52 -2.08 -26.19
N ARG A 123 -34.45 -2.54 -25.54
CA ARG A 123 -33.74 -3.79 -25.91
C ARG A 123 -34.20 -5.02 -25.12
N TRP A 124 -34.57 -4.82 -23.86
CA TRP A 124 -34.95 -5.85 -22.89
C TRP A 124 -36.14 -5.38 -22.04
N PRO A 125 -37.35 -5.27 -22.62
CA PRO A 125 -38.52 -4.67 -21.97
C PRO A 125 -39.01 -5.43 -20.72
N MET A 126 -38.62 -6.70 -20.54
CA MET A 126 -39.06 -7.54 -19.43
C MET A 126 -38.00 -7.70 -18.31
N THR A 127 -36.88 -6.98 -18.38
CA THR A 127 -35.79 -7.11 -17.39
C THR A 127 -35.58 -5.82 -16.63
N ASN A 128 -35.57 -5.89 -15.29
CA ASN A 128 -35.34 -4.73 -14.45
C ASN A 128 -33.88 -4.27 -14.56
N LEU A 129 -33.65 -2.95 -14.62
CA LEU A 129 -32.32 -2.35 -14.60
C LEU A 129 -31.50 -2.82 -13.40
N LEU A 130 -32.11 -2.91 -12.22
CA LEU A 130 -31.41 -3.37 -11.01
C LEU A 130 -30.92 -4.82 -11.15
N ASP A 131 -31.68 -5.67 -11.82
CA ASP A 131 -31.30 -7.07 -11.99
C ASP A 131 -30.13 -7.21 -12.97
N ILE A 132 -30.11 -6.38 -14.02
CA ILE A 132 -28.98 -6.33 -14.96
C ILE A 132 -27.73 -5.76 -14.32
N LEU A 133 -27.86 -4.71 -13.50
CA LEU A 133 -26.72 -4.13 -12.79
C LEU A 133 -26.15 -5.13 -11.78
N LYS A 134 -27.00 -5.82 -11.02
CA LYS A 134 -26.58 -6.89 -10.11
C LYS A 134 -25.86 -8.03 -10.84
N GLU A 135 -26.44 -8.52 -11.93
CA GLU A 135 -25.83 -9.61 -12.70
C GLU A 135 -24.50 -9.19 -13.34
N THR A 136 -24.41 -7.94 -13.80
CA THR A 136 -23.16 -7.39 -14.35
C THR A 136 -22.10 -7.28 -13.26
N ASP A 137 -22.47 -6.78 -12.08
CA ASP A 137 -21.57 -6.69 -10.93
C ASP A 137 -21.00 -8.07 -10.53
N LEU A 138 -21.88 -9.08 -10.43
CA LEU A 138 -21.49 -10.47 -10.17
C LEU A 138 -20.54 -11.04 -11.24
N ARG A 139 -20.77 -10.73 -12.52
CA ARG A 139 -19.97 -11.26 -13.64
C ARG A 139 -18.63 -10.57 -13.79
N VAL A 140 -18.55 -9.28 -13.49
CA VAL A 140 -17.32 -8.49 -13.67
C VAL A 140 -16.46 -8.51 -12.39
N GLY A 141 -17.06 -8.81 -11.24
CA GLY A 141 -16.34 -9.07 -9.99
C GLY A 141 -15.82 -7.80 -9.32
N TYR A 142 -16.62 -6.74 -9.28
CA TYR A 142 -16.26 -5.51 -8.56
C TYR A 142 -16.52 -5.57 -7.04
N GLY A 143 -17.04 -6.70 -6.53
CA GLY A 143 -17.38 -6.93 -5.12
C GLY A 143 -16.29 -7.64 -4.30
#